data_AF-G4LYV2-F1
#
_entry.id   AF-G4LYV2-F1
#
_cell.length_a   1.000
_cell.length_b   1.000
_cell.length_c   1.000
_cell.angle_alpha   90.00
_cell.angle_beta   90.00
_cell.angle_gamma   90.00
#
_symmetry.space_group_name_H-M   'P 1'
#
loop_
_entity.id
_entity.type
_entity.pdbx_description
1 polymer ?
#
loop_
_entity_poly.entity_id
_entity_poly.type
_entity_poly.pdbx_seq_one_letter_code
_entity_poly.pdbx_strand_id
1 'polypeptide(L)'
;MTKNSMALSDTKLLSDEHQLSVSVSFDNPSFAEVAMRSLSVDPSPPRSTVKEQLDQKGSDLICTFSAPVTVSNRNQQLRKLRIAVNSWLDHVILVSETISAFGTIDSSFTSERAINGF
;
A
#
# COMPACT_ATOMS: atom_id res chain seq x y z
N MET A 1 -0.33 -37.46 -41.98
CA MET A 1 -1.33 -36.72 -41.17
C MET A 1 -0.71 -35.40 -40.73
N THR A 2 -0.97 -34.32 -41.46
CA THR A 2 -0.52 -32.98 -41.08
C THR A 2 -1.40 -32.49 -39.95
N LYS A 3 -0.92 -32.57 -38.70
CA LYS A 3 -1.53 -31.85 -37.59
C LYS A 3 -1.14 -30.39 -37.74
N ASN A 4 -1.96 -29.64 -38.46
CA ASN A 4 -1.91 -28.19 -38.48
C ASN A 4 -2.39 -27.70 -37.11
N SER A 5 -1.51 -27.74 -36.09
CA SER A 5 -1.78 -27.05 -34.83
C SER A 5 -1.57 -25.57 -35.10
N MET A 6 -2.63 -24.92 -35.55
CA MET A 6 -2.73 -23.47 -35.56
C MET A 6 -2.63 -23.07 -34.09
N ALA A 7 -1.41 -22.76 -33.65
CA ALA A 7 -1.17 -22.14 -32.37
C ALA A 7 -2.09 -20.92 -32.35
N LEU A 8 -3.06 -20.92 -31.43
CA LEU A 8 -3.82 -19.74 -31.10
C LEU A 8 -2.79 -18.70 -30.70
N SER A 9 -2.42 -17.85 -31.67
CA SER A 9 -1.49 -16.76 -31.47
C SER A 9 -2.01 -15.99 -30.28
N ASP A 10 -1.23 -16.01 -29.20
CA ASP A 10 -1.57 -15.40 -27.93
C ASP A 10 -2.17 -14.02 -28.20
N THR A 11 -3.47 -13.89 -27.96
CA THR A 11 -4.17 -12.63 -28.15
C THR A 11 -3.57 -11.67 -27.13
N LYS A 12 -2.73 -10.75 -27.59
CA LYS A 12 -2.02 -9.80 -26.73
C LYS A 12 -3.03 -9.11 -25.81
N LEU A 13 -2.78 -9.11 -24.51
CA LEU A 13 -3.64 -8.42 -23.56
C LEU A 13 -3.60 -6.91 -23.82
N LEU A 14 -4.72 -6.22 -23.57
CA LEU A 14 -4.82 -4.76 -23.68
C LEU A 14 -3.90 -4.03 -22.68
N SER A 15 -3.63 -4.68 -21.54
CA SER A 15 -2.70 -4.25 -20.50
C SER A 15 -1.81 -5.41 -20.11
N ASP A 16 -0.53 -5.13 -19.89
CA ASP A 16 0.47 -6.10 -19.46
C ASP A 16 0.49 -6.27 -17.93
N GLU A 17 -0.37 -5.54 -17.20
CA GLU A 17 -0.48 -5.62 -15.75
C GLU A 17 -1.90 -5.38 -15.22
N HIS A 18 -2.17 -5.91 -14.04
CA HIS A 18 -3.26 -5.46 -13.18
C HIS A 18 -2.75 -4.31 -12.31
N GLN A 19 -3.58 -3.28 -12.16
CA GLN A 19 -3.27 -2.15 -11.31
C GLN A 19 -4.43 -1.88 -10.34
N LEU A 20 -4.11 -1.57 -9.09
CA LEU A 20 -5.06 -1.07 -8.10
C LEU A 20 -4.42 0.09 -7.36
N SER A 21 -5.13 1.20 -7.20
CA SER A 21 -4.71 2.31 -6.35
C SER A 21 -5.70 2.45 -5.20
N VAL A 22 -5.18 2.55 -3.98
CA VAL A 22 -5.97 2.71 -2.76
C VAL A 22 -5.54 4.01 -2.09
N SER A 23 -6.52 4.82 -1.68
CA SER A 23 -6.32 6.07 -0.97
C SER A 23 -6.99 6.01 0.40
N VAL A 24 -6.25 6.35 1.45
CA VAL A 24 -6.73 6.40 2.83
C VAL A 24 -6.48 7.81 3.37
N SER A 25 -7.55 8.47 3.79
CA SER A 25 -7.50 9.81 4.37
C SER A 25 -7.19 9.76 5.86
N PHE A 26 -6.30 10.64 6.30
CA PHE A 26 -6.00 10.91 7.70
C PHE A 26 -6.58 12.26 8.13
N ASP A 27 -6.67 12.51 9.44
CA ASP A 27 -7.26 13.75 9.98
C ASP A 27 -6.51 15.01 9.54
N ASN A 28 -5.20 14.91 9.29
CA ASN A 28 -4.38 16.01 8.83
C ASN A 28 -3.16 15.52 8.01
N PRO A 29 -2.50 16.42 7.25
CA PRO A 29 -1.34 16.05 6.43
C PRO A 29 -0.16 15.49 7.20
N SER A 30 0.04 15.90 8.46
CA SER A 30 1.14 15.39 9.29
C SER A 30 0.94 13.92 9.67
N PHE A 31 -0.30 13.50 9.93
CA PHE A 31 -0.59 12.08 10.18
C PHE A 31 -0.40 11.20 8.95
N ALA A 32 -0.81 11.69 7.76
CA ALA A 32 -0.52 11.00 6.52
C ALA A 32 0.99 10.89 6.24
N GLU A 33 1.77 11.92 6.60
CA GLU A 33 3.23 11.91 6.48
C GLU A 33 3.89 10.92 7.44
N VAL A 34 3.41 10.85 8.70
CA VAL A 34 3.86 9.83 9.66
C VAL A 34 3.60 8.44 9.08
N ALA A 35 2.39 8.19 8.57
CA ALA A 35 2.06 6.90 7.98
C ALA A 35 2.92 6.57 6.75
N MET A 36 3.13 7.54 5.86
CA MET A 36 4.01 7.38 4.70
C MET A 36 5.41 6.95 5.11
N ARG A 37 6.02 7.62 6.09
CA ARG A 37 7.36 7.31 6.58
C ARG A 37 7.42 5.95 7.27
N SER A 38 6.41 5.61 8.08
CA SER A 38 6.32 4.33 8.77
C SER A 38 6.20 3.15 7.81
N LEU A 39 5.53 3.33 6.66
CA LEU A 39 5.29 2.26 5.70
C LEU A 39 6.33 2.21 4.56
N SER A 40 7.13 3.27 4.37
CA SER A 40 8.17 3.30 3.33
C SER A 40 9.41 2.45 3.64
N VAL A 41 9.60 2.02 4.89
CA VAL A 41 10.83 1.36 5.34
C VAL A 41 10.84 -0.15 5.10
N ASP A 42 9.68 -0.78 4.89
CA ASP A 42 9.59 -2.21 4.66
C ASP A 42 9.60 -2.51 3.15
N PRO A 43 10.71 -3.04 2.58
CA PRO A 43 10.65 -3.57 1.24
C PRO A 43 9.67 -4.74 1.20
N SER A 44 8.77 -4.75 0.22
CA SER A 44 7.84 -5.86 0.02
C SER A 44 8.60 -7.19 0.01
N PRO A 45 8.05 -8.27 0.60
CA PRO A 45 8.74 -9.55 0.68
C PRO A 45 9.25 -9.99 -0.71
N PRO A 46 10.50 -10.50 -0.82
CA PRO A 46 11.17 -10.75 -2.11
C PRO A 46 10.41 -11.65 -3.10
N ARG A 47 9.40 -12.38 -2.62
CA ARG A 47 8.62 -13.36 -3.41
C ARG A 47 7.39 -12.76 -4.08
N SER A 48 7.05 -11.50 -3.82
CA SER A 48 5.93 -10.85 -4.49
C SER A 48 6.34 -10.38 -5.89
N THR A 49 5.50 -10.67 -6.89
CA THR A 49 5.60 -10.04 -8.22
C THR A 49 4.84 -8.71 -8.28
N VAL A 50 4.18 -8.32 -7.19
CA VAL A 50 3.45 -7.06 -7.08
C VAL A 50 4.44 -5.96 -6.69
N LYS A 51 4.43 -4.86 -7.43
CA LYS A 51 5.14 -3.63 -7.08
C LYS A 51 4.20 -2.71 -6.33
N GLU A 52 4.71 -2.06 -5.29
CA GLU A 52 4.01 -1.09 -4.47
C GLU A 52 4.66 0.27 -4.65
N GLN A 53 3.86 1.28 -4.96
CA GLN A 53 4.29 2.67 -5.03
C GLN A 53 3.48 3.48 -4.04
N LEU A 54 4.14 3.90 -2.97
CA LEU A 54 3.56 4.76 -1.95
C LEU A 54 3.74 6.23 -2.34
N ASP A 55 2.72 7.04 -2.07
CA ASP A 55 2.70 8.48 -2.29
C ASP A 55 1.78 9.15 -1.25
N GLN A 56 1.92 10.47 -1.09
CA GLN A 56 1.09 11.27 -0.20
C GLN A 56 0.58 12.52 -0.93
N LYS A 57 -0.72 12.78 -0.81
CA LYS A 57 -1.36 14.01 -1.29
C LYS A 57 -2.14 14.69 -0.17
N GLY A 58 -1.54 15.71 0.45
CA GLY A 58 -2.15 16.39 1.59
C GLY A 58 -2.39 15.41 2.74
N SER A 59 -3.63 15.22 3.16
CA SER A 59 -4.01 14.25 4.19
C SER A 59 -4.25 12.84 3.67
N ASP A 60 -4.08 12.57 2.38
CA ASP A 60 -4.33 11.25 1.80
C ASP A 60 -3.03 10.49 1.60
N LEU A 61 -2.97 9.27 2.14
CA LEU A 61 -1.95 8.28 1.82
C LEU A 61 -2.44 7.43 0.66
N ILE A 62 -1.63 7.31 -0.39
CA ILE A 62 -1.98 6.61 -1.62
C ILE A 62 -0.97 5.49 -1.87
N CYS A 63 -1.43 4.26 -2.06
CA CYS A 63 -0.59 3.17 -2.51
C CYS A 63 -1.11 2.60 -3.82
N THR A 64 -0.24 2.57 -4.82
CA THR A 64 -0.53 1.99 -6.14
C THR A 64 0.20 0.67 -6.29
N PHE A 65 -0.57 -0.38 -6.53
CA PHE A 65 -0.12 -1.75 -6.68
C PHE A 65 -0.18 -2.15 -8.16
N SER A 66 0.92 -2.68 -8.70
CA SER A 66 0.99 -3.19 -10.07
C SER A 66 1.46 -4.65 -10.08
N ALA A 67 0.74 -5.53 -10.77
CA ALA A 67 1.06 -6.95 -10.89
C ALA A 67 1.14 -7.35 -12.37
N PRO A 68 2.29 -7.83 -12.88
CA PRO A 68 2.46 -8.16 -14.29
C PRO A 68 1.65 -9.40 -14.68
N VAL A 69 0.99 -9.38 -15.84
CA VAL A 69 0.01 -10.39 -16.27
C VAL A 69 0.38 -10.98 -17.62
N THR A 70 0.16 -12.28 -17.73
CA THR A 70 0.08 -13.04 -18.99
C THR A 70 -1.27 -13.76 -19.05
N VAL A 71 -1.63 -14.27 -20.22
CA VAL A 71 -2.85 -15.08 -20.41
C VAL A 71 -2.90 -16.27 -19.43
N SER A 72 -1.74 -16.88 -19.14
CA SER A 72 -1.64 -18.07 -18.28
C SER A 72 -1.67 -17.76 -16.77
N ASN A 73 -1.32 -16.55 -16.33
CA ASN A 73 -1.16 -16.25 -14.90
C ASN A 73 -2.17 -15.23 -14.35
N ARG A 74 -3.11 -14.71 -15.16
CA ARG A 74 -4.06 -13.65 -14.80
C ARG A 74 -4.71 -13.82 -13.42
N ASN A 75 -5.30 -14.98 -13.16
CA ASN A 75 -5.96 -15.26 -11.87
C ASN A 75 -4.96 -15.38 -10.70
N GLN A 76 -3.75 -15.89 -10.95
CA GLN A 76 -2.69 -15.98 -9.94
C GLN A 76 -2.22 -14.57 -9.55
N GLN A 77 -2.08 -13.67 -10.53
CA GLN A 77 -1.64 -12.29 -10.28
C GLN A 77 -2.71 -11.48 -9.55
N LEU A 78 -4.00 -11.67 -9.86
CA LEU A 78 -5.09 -11.10 -9.05
C LEU A 78 -5.05 -11.55 -7.59
N ARG A 79 -4.71 -12.83 -7.33
CA ARG A 79 -4.56 -13.34 -5.96
C ARG A 79 -3.40 -12.66 -5.24
N LYS A 80 -2.26 -12.50 -5.91
CA LYS A 80 -1.11 -11.80 -5.34
C LYS A 80 -1.40 -10.33 -5.07
N LEU A 81 -2.07 -9.66 -6.01
CA LEU A 81 -2.51 -8.26 -5.85
C LEU A 81 -3.40 -8.10 -4.61
N ARG A 82 -4.42 -8.97 -4.46
CA ARG A 82 -5.28 -8.97 -3.26
C ARG A 82 -4.48 -9.16 -1.96
N ILE A 83 -3.53 -10.10 -1.94
CA ILE A 83 -2.70 -10.36 -0.76
C ILE A 83 -1.85 -9.13 -0.41
N ALA A 84 -1.21 -8.50 -1.39
CA ALA A 84 -0.40 -7.31 -1.17
C ALA A 84 -1.25 -6.14 -0.62
N VAL A 85 -2.41 -5.90 -1.21
CA VAL A 85 -3.34 -4.84 -0.78
C VAL A 85 -3.82 -5.06 0.65
N ASN A 86 -4.22 -6.29 0.98
CA ASN A 86 -4.64 -6.62 2.35
C ASN A 86 -3.51 -6.42 3.35
N SER A 87 -2.30 -6.90 3.04
CA SER A 87 -1.14 -6.71 3.92
C SER A 87 -0.83 -5.23 4.15
N TRP A 88 -0.92 -4.40 3.11
CA TRP A 88 -0.72 -2.96 3.24
C TRP A 88 -1.81 -2.31 4.09
N LEU A 89 -3.08 -2.70 3.91
CA LEU A 89 -4.19 -2.20 4.73
C LEU A 89 -4.03 -2.60 6.21
N ASP A 90 -3.57 -3.81 6.50
CA ASP A 90 -3.28 -4.26 7.87
C ASP A 90 -2.22 -3.35 8.54
N HIS A 91 -1.18 -2.96 7.80
CA HIS A 91 -0.18 -2.03 8.31
C HIS A 91 -0.72 -0.60 8.48
N VAL A 92 -1.56 -0.12 7.55
CA VAL A 92 -2.22 1.19 7.68
C VAL A 92 -3.12 1.23 8.91
N ILE A 93 -3.84 0.15 9.21
CA ILE A 93 -4.65 0.02 10.43
C ILE A 93 -3.76 0.16 11.67
N LEU A 94 -2.66 -0.60 11.75
CA LEU A 94 -1.73 -0.54 12.89
C LEU A 94 -1.15 0.86 13.12
N VAL A 95 -0.75 1.53 12.03
CA VAL A 95 -0.25 2.91 12.09
C VAL A 95 -1.34 3.87 12.54
N SER A 96 -2.56 3.72 12.05
CA SER A 96 -3.70 4.56 12.42
C SER A 96 -4.06 4.40 13.90
N GLU A 97 -4.05 3.17 14.41
CA GLU A 97 -4.23 2.88 15.84
C GLU A 97 -3.11 3.50 16.68
N THR A 98 -1.87 3.46 16.21
CA THR A 98 -0.73 4.09 16.88
C THR A 98 -0.87 5.62 16.92
N ILE A 99 -1.26 6.24 15.82
CA ILE A 99 -1.56 7.68 15.76
C ILE A 99 -2.73 8.02 16.69
N SER A 100 -3.77 7.19 16.76
CA SER A 100 -4.88 7.42 17.68
C SER A 100 -4.46 7.34 19.14
N ALA A 101 -3.50 6.47 19.48
CA ALA A 101 -3.03 6.28 20.85
C ALA A 101 -2.03 7.37 21.31
N PHE A 102 -1.24 7.94 20.39
CA PHE A 102 -0.11 8.82 20.73
C PHE A 102 -0.07 10.16 19.98
N GLY A 103 -0.92 10.34 18.97
CA GLY A 103 -0.95 11.53 18.11
C GLY A 103 -1.60 12.74 18.76
N THR A 104 -2.38 12.54 19.84
CA THR A 104 -2.81 13.64 20.70
C THR A 104 -1.68 14.00 21.65
N ILE A 105 -0.91 15.04 21.31
CA ILE A 105 -0.29 15.84 22.37
C ILE A 105 -1.45 16.60 22.98
N ASP A 106 -1.92 16.15 24.14
CA ASP A 106 -2.74 16.97 25.01
C ASP A 106 -2.10 18.36 25.05
N SER A 107 -2.80 19.37 24.53
CA SER A 107 -2.34 20.76 24.62
C SER A 107 -2.17 21.20 26.09
N SER A 108 -2.71 20.44 27.05
CA SER A 108 -2.47 20.60 28.49
C SER A 108 -1.10 20.13 28.97
N PHE A 109 -0.30 19.43 28.16
CA PHE A 109 1.14 19.24 28.42
C PHE A 109 1.95 20.49 28.00
N THR A 110 1.42 21.68 28.28
CA THR A 110 2.21 22.90 28.29
C THR A 110 3.16 22.82 29.47
N SER A 111 4.43 23.19 29.25
CA SER A 111 5.62 22.94 30.07
C SER A 111 5.61 23.38 31.55
N GLU A 112 4.47 23.75 32.16
CA GLU A 112 4.37 24.16 33.56
C GLU A 112 4.80 23.08 34.57
N ARG A 113 4.68 21.79 34.23
CA ARG A 113 5.20 20.71 35.09
C ARG A 113 6.70 20.44 34.95
N ALA A 114 7.34 20.86 33.86
CA ALA A 114 8.80 20.75 33.74
C ALA A 114 9.53 21.84 34.56
N ILE A 115 8.90 23.00 34.76
CA ILE A 115 9.47 24.09 35.56
C ILE A 115 9.15 24.00 37.06
N ASN A 116 8.10 23.29 37.45
CA ASN A 116 7.69 23.18 38.86
C ASN A 116 7.76 21.76 39.44
N GLY A 117 8.61 20.90 38.86
CA GLY A 117 9.09 19.70 39.55
C GLY A 117 10.05 20.10 40.67
N PHE A 118 9.48 20.61 41.77
CA PHE A 118 10.13 20.81 43.06
C PHE A 118 10.47 19.46 43.71
#